data_AF-A0A2V9AIM3-F1
#
_entry.id   AF-A0A2V9AIM3-F1
#
_cell.length_a   1.000
_cell.length_b   1.000
_cell.length_c   1.000
_cell.angle_alpha   90.00
_cell.angle_beta   90.00
_cell.angle_gamma   90.00
#
_symmetry.space_group_name_H-M   'P 1'
#
loop_
_entity.id
_entity.type
_entity.pdbx_description
1 polymer ?
#
loop_
_entity_poly.entity_id
_entity_poly.type
_entity_poly.pdbx_seq_one_letter_code
_entity_poly.pdbx_strand_id
1 'polypeptide(L)' 'LAARRGSKRATIAVAHNLLVIAYYILRDKVCYRDLGPDYFDRLNPEGLRRRLTKRLEGLGFKVTLESLAQVA' A
#
# COMPACT_ATOMS: atom_id res chain seq x y z
N LEU A 1 -4.01 -8.02 -5.46
CA LEU A 1 -3.34 -8.76 -6.55
C LEU A 1 -4.15 -9.98 -6.99
N ALA A 2 -4.49 -10.90 -6.09
CA ALA A 2 -5.30 -12.08 -6.43
C ALA A 2 -6.68 -11.74 -7.03
N ALA A 3 -7.45 -10.85 -6.38
CA ALA A 3 -8.77 -10.43 -6.88
C ALA A 3 -8.75 -9.72 -8.25
N ARG A 4 -7.60 -9.14 -8.66
CA ARG A 4 -7.47 -8.41 -9.93
C ARG A 4 -6.80 -9.22 -11.04
N ARG A 5 -5.90 -10.15 -10.68
CA ARG A 5 -5.00 -10.84 -11.62
C ARG A 5 -5.04 -12.37 -11.52
N GLY A 6 -5.79 -12.92 -10.57
CA GLY A 6 -5.81 -14.35 -10.25
C GLY A 6 -4.69 -14.78 -9.30
N SER A 7 -4.91 -15.89 -8.58
CA SER A 7 -4.00 -16.39 -7.53
C SER A 7 -2.58 -16.65 -8.05
N LYS A 8 -2.44 -17.41 -9.15
CA LYS A 8 -1.13 -17.77 -9.73
C LYS A 8 -0.26 -16.55 -10.07
N ARG A 9 -0.84 -15.54 -10.73
CA ARG A 9 -0.13 -14.31 -11.11
C ARG A 9 0.21 -13.44 -9.89
N ALA A 10 -0.63 -13.47 -8.86
CA ALA A 10 -0.35 -12.76 -7.62
C ALA A 10 0.87 -13.35 -6.90
N THR A 11 0.98 -14.68 -6.82
CA THR A 11 2.13 -15.35 -6.20
C THR A 11 3.44 -14.99 -6.90
N ILE A 12 3.47 -15.05 -8.23
CA ILE A 12 4.68 -14.70 -9.00
C ILE A 12 5.07 -13.22 -8.80
N ALA A 13 4.08 -12.31 -8.80
CA ALA A 13 4.35 -10.89 -8.57
C ALA A 13 4.98 -10.64 -7.18
N VAL A 14 4.54 -11.36 -6.15
CA VAL A 14 5.12 -11.27 -4.80
C VAL A 14 6.53 -11.88 -4.78
N ALA A 15 6.73 -13.05 -5.38
CA ALA A 15 8.04 -13.71 -5.45
C ALA A 15 9.09 -12.85 -6.17
N HIS A 16 8.71 -12.19 -7.27
CA HIS A 16 9.59 -11.25 -7.97
C HIS A 16 10.04 -10.10 -7.06
N ASN A 17 9.11 -9.49 -6.32
CA ASN A 17 9.46 -8.42 -5.38
C ASN A 17 10.39 -8.90 -4.26
N LEU A 18 10.15 -10.11 -3.71
CA LEU A 18 11.02 -10.71 -2.71
C LEU A 18 12.44 -10.94 -3.24
N LEU A 19 12.57 -11.44 -4.48
CA LEU A 19 13.86 -11.65 -5.12
C LEU A 19 14.61 -10.34 -5.32
N VAL A 20 13.93 -9.28 -5.74
CA VAL A 20 14.53 -7.95 -5.90
C VAL A 20 15.01 -7.41 -4.55
N ILE A 21 14.21 -7.53 -3.49
CA ILE A 21 14.60 -7.12 -2.13
C ILE A 21 15.85 -7.88 -1.68
N ALA A 22 15.86 -9.21 -1.84
CA ALA A 22 16.99 -10.06 -1.47
C ALA A 22 18.26 -9.69 -2.24
N TYR A 23 18.13 -9.40 -3.54
CA TYR A 23 19.25 -8.94 -4.37
C TYR A 23 19.90 -7.67 -3.80
N TYR A 24 19.11 -6.65 -3.45
CA TYR A 24 19.66 -5.40 -2.90
C TYR A 24 20.30 -5.59 -1.52
N ILE A 25 19.68 -6.39 -0.64
CA ILE A 25 20.25 -6.75 0.67
C ILE A 25 21.63 -7.39 0.50
N LEU A 26 21.74 -8.38 -0.39
CA LEU A 26 22.97 -9.13 -0.62
C LEU A 26 24.04 -8.29 -1.32
N ARG A 27 23.65 -7.51 -2.33
CA ARG A 27 24.56 -6.65 -3.10
C ARG A 27 25.16 -5.55 -2.24
N ASP A 28 24.32 -4.85 -1.48
CA ASP A 28 24.72 -3.67 -0.71
C ASP A 28 25.19 -4.04 0.70
N LYS A 29 25.09 -5.32 1.08
CA LYS A 29 25.46 -5.87 2.40
C LYS A 29 24.78 -5.14 3.57
N VAL A 30 23.54 -4.70 3.35
CA VAL A 30 22.74 -3.98 4.34
C VAL A 30 21.73 -4.92 4.99
N CYS A 31 21.40 -4.67 6.25
CA CYS A 31 20.28 -5.36 6.89
C CYS A 31 18.95 -4.91 6.26
N TYR A 32 17.99 -5.83 6.16
CA TYR A 32 16.63 -5.49 5.79
C TYR A 32 16.05 -4.47 6.78
N ARG A 33 15.46 -3.41 6.23
CA ARG A 33 14.71 -2.42 6.99
C ARG A 33 13.27 -2.44 6.51
N ASP A 34 12.37 -2.76 7.42
CA ASP A 34 10.94 -2.70 7.12
C ASP A 34 10.54 -1.24 6.82
N LEU A 35 9.69 -1.07 5.82
CA LEU A 35 9.16 0.22 5.40
C LEU A 35 8.05 0.71 6.35
N GLY A 36 7.58 -0.17 7.24
CA GLY A 36 6.56 0.10 8.22
C GLY A 36 5.14 -0.11 7.68
N PRO A 37 4.15 -0.18 8.58
CA PRO A 37 2.76 -0.47 8.23
C PRO A 37 2.14 0.61 7.33
N ASP A 38 2.56 1.86 7.48
CA ASP A 38 2.00 3.01 6.74
C ASP A 38 2.61 3.16 5.34
N TYR A 39 3.55 2.31 4.92
CA TYR A 39 4.27 2.54 3.67
C TYR A 39 3.33 2.64 2.45
N PHE A 40 2.37 1.71 2.35
CA PHE A 40 1.40 1.72 1.26
C PHE A 40 0.41 2.86 1.36
N ASP A 41 0.14 3.33 2.57
CA ASP A 41 -0.74 4.45 2.85
C ASP A 41 -0.08 5.77 2.41
N ARG A 42 1.23 5.93 2.66
CA ARG A 42 2.04 7.06 2.19
C ARG A 42 2.27 7.01 0.67
N LEU A 43 2.37 5.82 0.09
CA LEU A 43 2.58 5.65 -1.35
C LEU A 43 1.33 6.03 -2.17
N ASN A 44 0.13 5.82 -1.63
CA ASN A 44 -1.11 6.14 -2.32
C ASN A 44 -2.17 6.74 -1.37
N PRO A 45 -1.95 7.99 -0.91
CA PRO A 45 -2.86 8.65 0.03
C PRO A 45 -4.25 8.84 -0.55
N GLU A 46 -4.36 9.09 -1.87
CA GLU A 46 -5.64 9.25 -2.56
C GLU A 46 -6.44 7.94 -2.62
N GLY A 47 -5.76 6.83 -2.90
CA GLY A 47 -6.37 5.50 -2.88
C GLY A 47 -6.85 5.10 -1.48
N LEU A 48 -6.06 5.44 -0.45
CA LEU A 48 -6.42 5.24 0.94
C LEU A 48 -7.67 6.06 1.30
N ARG A 49 -7.66 7.37 1.00
CA ARG A 49 -8.79 8.29 1.21
C ARG A 49 -10.07 7.71 0.62
N ARG A 50 -10.04 7.35 -0.67
CA ARG A 50 -11.20 6.76 -1.36
C ARG A 50 -11.69 5.46 -0.71
N ARG A 51 -10.77 4.58 -0.29
CA ARG A 51 -11.12 3.31 0.37
C ARG A 51 -11.78 3.54 1.72
N LEU A 52 -11.27 4.48 2.51
CA LEU A 52 -11.80 4.83 3.83
C LEU A 52 -13.17 5.50 3.71
N THR A 53 -13.32 6.46 2.81
CA THR A 53 -14.63 7.09 2.50
C THR A 53 -15.66 6.04 2.14
N LYS A 54 -15.35 5.16 1.17
CA LYS A 54 -16.27 4.10 0.74
C LYS A 54 -16.64 3.14 1.87
N ARG A 55 -15.71 2.88 2.79
CA ARG A 55 -15.96 2.02 3.96
C ARG A 55 -16.92 2.68 4.94
N LEU A 56 -16.75 3.96 5.21
CA LEU A 56 -17.65 4.73 6.09
C LEU A 56 -19.04 4.91 5.46
N GLU A 57 -19.11 5.19 4.16
CA GLU A 57 -20.38 5.23 3.41
C GLU A 57 -21.11 3.89 3.47
N GLY A 58 -20.39 2.77 3.32
CA GLY A 58 -20.97 1.42 3.45
C GLY A 58 -21.52 1.09 4.83
N LEU A 59 -21.13 1.84 5.87
CA LEU A 59 -21.67 1.75 7.23
C LEU A 59 -22.86 2.69 7.47
N GLY A 60 -23.30 3.43 6.45
CA GLY A 60 -24.45 4.35 6.54
C GLY A 60 -24.08 5.79 6.92
N PHE A 61 -22.80 6.14 6.98
CA PHE A 61 -22.37 7.51 7.26
C PHE A 61 -22.30 8.35 5.99
N LYS A 62 -22.82 9.58 6.03
CA LYS A 62 -22.55 10.59 5.02
C LYS A 62 -21.16 11.18 5.28
N VAL A 63 -20.18 10.85 4.45
CA VAL A 63 -18.80 11.31 4.61
C VAL A 63 -18.61 12.65 3.91
N THR A 64 -18.18 13.66 4.65
CA THR A 64 -17.71 14.94 4.11
C THR A 64 -16.23 15.06 4.49
N LEU A 65 -15.37 15.25 3.48
CA LEU A 65 -13.94 15.41 3.69
C LEU A 65 -13.60 16.88 3.49
N GLU A 66 -13.30 17.57 4.58
CA GLU A 66 -12.77 18.92 4.55
C GLU A 66 -11.26 18.85 4.70
N SER A 67 -10.54 19.47 3.76
CA SER A 67 -9.09 19.64 3.89
C SER A 67 -8.84 20.68 4.97
N LEU A 68 -8.30 20.25 6.11
CA LEU A 68 -7.67 21.19 7.03
C LEU A 68 -6.41 21.69 6.32
N ALA A 69 -6.46 22.95 5.93
CA ALA A 69 -5.45 23.60 5.09
C ALA A 69 -4.02 23.18 5.48
N GLN A 70 -3.38 22.55 4.49
CA GLN A 70 -1.95 22.47 4.22
C GLN A 70 -1.05 23.16 5.26
N VAL A 71 -0.50 22.37 6.19
CA VAL A 71 0.65 22.82 6.98
C VAL A 71 1.86 22.79 6.05
N ALA A 72 2.44 23.96 5.82
CA ALA A 72 3.64 24.20 5.03
C ALA A 72 4.86 23.43 5.54
#